data_AF-A0A520BA27-F1
#
_entry.id   AF-A0A520BA27-F1
#
_cell.length_a   1.000
_cell.length_b   1.000
_cell.length_c   1.000
_cell.angle_alpha   90.00
_cell.angle_beta   90.00
_cell.angle_gamma   90.00
#
_symmetry.space_group_name_H-M   'P 1'
#
loop_
_entity.id
_entity.type
_entity.pdbx_description
1 polymer ?
#
loop_
_entity_poly.entity_id
_entity_poly.type
_entity_poly.pdbx_seq_one_letter_code
_entity_poly.pdbx_strand_id
1 'polypeptide(L)' 'LEALSNGAGPRKILVTLGYSGWAAGQLEEEIGRNGWLTVDASPAVIFDTPVEQRYEKALGLLGVDPRMLSSDAGHA' A
#
# COMPACT_ATOMS: atom_id res chain seq x y z
N LEU A 1 16.97 -16.73 -5.52
CA LEU A 1 18.00 -16.10 -4.66
C LEU A 1 19.40 -16.24 -5.25
N GLU A 2 19.76 -17.37 -5.87
CA GLU A 2 21.07 -17.51 -6.54
C GLU A 2 21.37 -16.46 -7.62
N ALA A 3 20.37 -16.04 -8.41
CA ALA A 3 20.54 -14.95 -9.39
C ALA A 3 20.89 -13.59 -8.75
N LEU A 4 20.49 -13.36 -7.48
CA LEU A 4 20.89 -12.20 -6.71
C LEU A 4 22.32 -12.32 -6.18
N SER A 5 22.66 -13.51 -5.69
CA SER A 5 24.01 -13.82 -5.21
C SER A 5 25.06 -13.68 -6.31
N ASN A 6 24.69 -13.90 -7.57
CA ASN A 6 25.57 -13.78 -8.74
C ASN A 6 25.61 -12.36 -9.36
N GLY A 7 24.98 -11.36 -8.74
CA GLY A 7 25.00 -9.96 -9.23
C GLY A 7 24.18 -9.68 -10.50
N ALA A 8 23.45 -10.68 -11.02
CA ALA A 8 22.58 -10.56 -12.20
C ALA A 8 21.11 -10.29 -11.84
N GLY A 9 20.83 -9.94 -10.58
CA GLY A 9 19.49 -9.71 -10.06
C GLY A 9 18.92 -8.33 -10.40
N PRO A 10 17.60 -8.13 -10.23
CA PRO A 10 16.96 -6.84 -10.46
C PRO A 10 17.51 -5.77 -9.50
N ARG A 11 17.56 -4.51 -9.97
CA ARG A 11 18.19 -3.38 -9.25
C ARG A 11 17.54 -3.05 -7.90
N LYS A 12 16.26 -3.36 -7.71
CA LYS A 12 15.52 -3.11 -6.47
C LYS A 12 14.67 -4.33 -6.14
N ILE A 13 14.76 -4.78 -4.90
CA ILE A 13 14.02 -5.95 -4.39
C ILE A 13 13.44 -5.61 -3.04
N LEU A 14 12.21 -6.06 -2.83
CA LEU A 14 11.54 -6.07 -1.55
C LEU A 14 11.22 -7.51 -1.20
N VAL A 15 11.72 -7.97 -0.05
CA VAL A 15 11.44 -9.32 0.47
C VAL A 15 10.41 -9.18 1.58
N THR A 16 9.28 -9.87 1.45
CA THR A 16 8.21 -9.90 2.45
C THR A 16 7.89 -11.34 2.81
N LEU A 17 7.41 -11.56 4.04
CA LEU A 17 6.97 -12.85 4.52
C LEU A 17 5.46 -12.78 4.82
N GLY A 18 4.70 -13.73 4.27
CA GLY A 18 3.25 -13.72 4.34
C GLY A 18 2.60 -12.91 3.21
N TYR A 19 1.27 -12.97 3.16
CA TYR A 19 0.46 -12.22 2.22
C TYR A 19 -0.84 -11.78 2.89
N SER A 20 -1.37 -10.64 2.46
CA SER A 20 -2.75 -10.25 2.74
C SER A 20 -3.64 -10.85 1.66
N GLY A 21 -4.70 -11.53 2.06
CA GLY A 21 -5.67 -12.14 1.16
C GLY A 21 -7.08 -11.83 1.63
N TRP A 22 -7.97 -11.67 0.68
CA TRP A 22 -9.39 -11.44 0.91
C TRP A 22 -10.20 -12.61 0.38
N ALA A 23 -11.29 -12.94 1.06
CA ALA A 23 -12.29 -13.84 0.51
C ALA A 23 -12.99 -13.18 -0.70
N ALA A 24 -13.66 -13.97 -1.54
CA ALA A 24 -14.37 -13.44 -2.69
C ALA A 24 -15.39 -12.36 -2.28
N GLY A 25 -15.28 -11.16 -2.85
CA GLY A 25 -16.16 -10.02 -2.59
C GLY A 25 -15.88 -9.23 -1.31
N GLN A 26 -14.98 -9.71 -0.44
CA GLN A 26 -14.69 -9.04 0.85
C GLN A 26 -14.00 -7.69 0.66
N LEU A 27 -13.03 -7.60 -0.27
CA LEU A 27 -12.30 -6.37 -0.51
C LEU A 27 -13.25 -5.26 -1.00
N GLU A 28 -14.14 -5.59 -1.92
CA GLU A 28 -15.14 -4.66 -2.47
C GLU A 28 -16.13 -4.19 -1.39
N GLU A 29 -16.56 -5.10 -0.51
CA GLU A 29 -17.42 -4.75 0.64
C GLU A 29 -16.71 -3.80 1.61
N GLU A 30 -15.45 -4.07 1.93
CA GLU A 30 -14.66 -3.23 2.85
C GLU A 30 -14.36 -1.85 2.25
N ILE A 31 -14.07 -1.76 0.96
CA ILE A 31 -13.94 -0.48 0.24
C ILE A 31 -15.27 0.28 0.28
N GLY A 32 -16.40 -0.40 0.02
CA GLY A 32 -17.72 0.22 0.07
C GLY A 32 -18.14 0.74 1.45
N ARG A 33 -17.57 0.18 2.53
CA ARG A 33 -17.75 0.64 3.91
C ARG A 33 -16.76 1.72 4.35
N ASN A 34 -15.98 2.29 3.42
CA ASN A 34 -14.89 3.23 3.71
C ASN A 34 -13.82 2.65 4.67
N GLY A 35 -13.66 1.32 4.70
CA GLY A 35 -12.62 0.65 5.48
C GLY A 35 -11.23 0.71 4.82
N TRP A 36 -11.18 0.95 3.50
CA TRP A 36 -9.96 1.10 2.73
C TRP A 36 -10.01 2.32 1.82
N LEU A 37 -8.85 2.97 1.69
CA LEU A 37 -8.58 3.96 0.65
C LEU A 37 -7.71 3.31 -0.42
N THR A 38 -8.09 3.47 -1.68
CA THR A 38 -7.36 2.92 -2.82
C THR A 38 -6.61 4.02 -3.55
N VAL A 39 -5.38 3.73 -3.95
CA VAL A 39 -4.52 4.64 -4.72
C VAL A 39 -3.88 3.88 -5.86
N ASP A 40 -3.50 4.59 -6.92
CA ASP A 40 -2.74 3.97 -8.00
C ASP A 40 -1.40 3.45 -7.48
N ALA A 41 -1.07 2.21 -7.88
CA ALA A 41 0.16 1.56 -7.46
C ALA A 41 1.38 2.31 -8.04
N SER A 42 2.16 2.93 -7.16
CA SER A 42 3.39 3.62 -7.52
C SER A 42 4.62 2.85 -7.04
N PRO A 43 5.49 2.35 -7.94
CA PRO A 43 6.73 1.68 -7.54
C PRO A 43 7.63 2.55 -6.67
N ALA A 44 7.57 3.87 -6.81
CA ALA A 44 8.35 4.79 -5.98
C ALA A 44 7.90 4.79 -4.51
N VAL A 45 6.61 4.51 -4.23
CA VAL A 45 6.11 4.33 -2.86
C VAL A 45 6.67 3.04 -2.26
N ILE A 46 6.77 1.97 -3.06
CA ILE A 46 7.19 0.65 -2.58
C ILE A 46 8.72 0.55 -2.44
N PHE A 47 9.48 1.06 -3.41
CA PHE A 47 10.92 0.83 -3.51
C PHE A 47 11.78 2.05 -3.14
N ASP A 48 11.24 3.27 -3.25
CA ASP A 48 12.03 4.51 -3.13
C ASP A 48 11.69 5.34 -1.91
N THR A 49 10.73 4.87 -1.11
CA THR A 49 10.22 5.60 0.06
C THR A 49 10.49 4.78 1.33
N PRO A 50 11.10 5.39 2.37
CA PRO A 50 11.24 4.76 3.69
C PRO A 50 9.90 4.26 4.21
N VAL A 51 9.88 3.11 4.89
CA VAL A 51 8.65 2.40 5.30
C VAL A 51 7.70 3.32 6.06
N GLU A 52 8.26 4.14 6.94
CA GLU A 52 7.58 5.06 7.84
C GLU A 52 6.86 6.18 7.07
N GLN A 53 7.34 6.50 5.86
CA GLN A 53 6.81 7.56 5.01
C GLN A 53 5.90 7.04 3.90
N ARG A 54 5.82 5.71 3.70
CA ARG A 54 5.02 5.13 2.60
C ARG A 54 3.55 5.46 2.72
N TYR A 55 3.02 5.45 3.93
CA TYR A 55 1.61 5.75 4.19
C TYR A 55 1.25 7.19 3.80
N GLU A 56 2.02 8.17 4.31
CA GLU A 56 1.82 9.58 3.98
C GLU A 56 2.01 9.83 2.48
N LYS A 57 3.02 9.23 1.85
CA LYS A 57 3.26 9.41 0.42
C LYS A 57 2.19 8.76 -0.45
N ALA A 58 1.63 7.62 -0.02
CA ALA A 58 0.50 6.98 -0.70
C ALA A 58 -0.75 7.87 -0.62
N LEU A 59 -1.08 8.40 0.56
CA LEU A 59 -2.20 9.33 0.73
C LEU A 59 -2.02 10.63 -0.05
N GLY A 60 -0.79 11.13 -0.13
CA GLY A 60 -0.42 12.27 -0.97
C GLY A 60 -0.71 12.07 -2.46
N LEU A 61 -0.73 10.83 -2.97
CA LEU A 61 -1.14 10.55 -4.36
C LEU A 61 -2.62 10.87 -4.62
N LEU A 62 -3.47 10.78 -3.58
CA LEU A 62 -4.87 11.19 -3.65
C LEU A 62 -5.06 12.69 -3.40
N GLY A 63 -4.01 13.41 -3.04
CA GLY A 63 -4.10 14.77 -2.53
C GLY A 63 -4.78 14.85 -1.16
N VAL A 64 -4.81 13.74 -0.41
CA VAL A 64 -5.44 13.65 0.92
C VAL A 64 -4.36 13.76 1.98
N ASP A 65 -4.58 14.64 2.96
CA ASP A 65 -3.75 14.70 4.16
C ASP A 65 -4.24 13.64 5.17
N PRO A 66 -3.36 12.79 5.73
CA PRO A 66 -3.75 11.81 6.75
C PRO A 66 -4.51 12.43 7.94
N ARG A 67 -4.26 13.71 8.26
CA ARG A 67 -4.92 14.46 9.33
C ARG A 67 -6.36 14.85 9.02
N MET A 68 -6.76 14.76 7.75
CA MET A 68 -8.14 14.96 7.30
C MET A 68 -8.97 13.67 7.37
N LEU A 69 -8.35 12.52 7.66
CA LEU A 69 -9.04 11.26 7.87
C LEU A 69 -9.63 11.26 9.29
N SER A 70 -10.95 11.41 9.38
CA SER A 70 -11.69 11.20 10.61
C SER A 70 -11.71 9.72 10.96
N SER A 71 -11.53 9.37 12.24
CA SER A 71 -11.69 7.99 12.73
C SER A 71 -13.13 7.49 12.70
N ASP A 72 -14.10 8.40 12.57
CA ASP A 72 -15.48 8.04 12.25
C ASP A 72 -15.60 7.85 10.75
N ALA A 73 -15.66 6.58 10.31
CA ALA A 73 -16.31 6.25 9.06
C ALA A 73 -17.76 6.75 9.17
N GLY A 74 -18.02 7.95 8.65
CA GLY A 74 -19.31 8.62 8.78
C GLY A 74 -20.44 7.76 8.25
N HIS A 75 -21.14 7.11 9.16
CA HIS A 75 -22.46 6.54 8.92
C HIS A 75 -23.50 7.59 9.31
N ALA A 76 -24.29 8.01 8.32
CA ALA A 76 -25.66 8.49 8.51
C ALA A 76 -26.58 7.56 7.72
#